data_AF-A0A8J3K0E4-F1
#
_entry.id   AF-A0A8J3K0E4-F1
#
_cell.length_a   1.000
_cell.length_b   1.000
_cell.length_c   1.000
_cell.angle_alpha   90.00
_cell.angle_beta   90.00
_cell.angle_gamma   90.00
#
_symmetry.space_group_name_H-M   'P 1'
#
loop_
_entity.id
_entity.type
_entity.pdbx_description
1 polymer ?
#
loop_
_entity_poly.entity_id
_entity_poly.type
_entity_poly.pdbx_seq_one_letter_code
_entity_poly.pdbx_strand_id
1 'polypeptide(L)'
;MLAAGLLANPPAEARGRYIHISMETWANEFSDTDPPGTPPDLVRVGKSGSNTDTRDAYAVAGFGHHRPMVIEPPRADSDGPKRTRNQSLLHEHAGVRQLTVDDHRFTVPAGGGRMAATFRLQLFTAPGLRPIAVVTQKLGEGAGPINHAEHYVEAIWRQRLPDDPQPPIMIGHLLMGSPDEDGVRDLGFSPITFRVADATEHQVQRGPIWGGTMSPQDLERLVGQPVDPGRGGGFTPLEAPLDPQQRLRVQLVALLPRSDISSPACMSAPTPWWRRLGRQIAPIRSARNCCWYHGGDWHRVTQAAIDVLHHAELAGGDADEADLAAAGLAEDLDLSMWEREALKSLLLDPIAPDRDVEGVGYINGRHRAQAMLDTGVRRTVVAVWEFPPNAR
;
A
#
# COMPACT_ATOMS: atom_id res chain seq x y z
N MET A 1 -9.94 -44.48 47.87
CA MET A 1 -11.19 -43.99 47.24
C MET A 1 -11.19 -42.47 47.34
N LEU A 2 -10.70 -41.80 46.30
CA LEU A 2 -10.61 -40.35 46.18
C LEU A 2 -11.63 -39.92 45.13
N ALA A 3 -12.59 -39.11 45.55
CA ALA A 3 -13.67 -38.60 44.72
C ALA A 3 -13.29 -37.24 44.11
N ALA A 4 -13.74 -37.05 42.88
CA ALA A 4 -13.47 -35.93 42.01
C ALA A 4 -14.17 -34.64 42.47
N GLY A 5 -13.45 -33.53 42.41
CA GLY A 5 -13.96 -32.17 42.57
C GLY A 5 -13.46 -31.31 41.41
N LEU A 6 -14.40 -30.78 40.64
CA LEU A 6 -14.20 -29.88 39.51
C LEU A 6 -13.48 -28.58 39.93
N LEU A 7 -12.44 -28.20 39.19
CA LEU A 7 -12.01 -26.80 39.07
C LEU A 7 -12.03 -26.44 37.58
N ALA A 8 -12.88 -25.48 37.25
CA ALA A 8 -13.05 -24.92 35.92
C ALA A 8 -11.80 -24.12 35.51
N ASN A 9 -11.34 -24.35 34.28
CA ASN A 9 -10.36 -23.48 33.63
C ASN A 9 -11.01 -22.11 33.34
N PRO A 10 -10.29 -20.99 33.53
CA PRO A 10 -10.77 -19.69 33.07
C PRO A 10 -10.88 -19.66 31.53
N PRO A 11 -11.82 -18.88 30.96
CA PRO A 11 -12.05 -18.84 29.52
C PRO A 11 -10.85 -18.24 28.78
N ALA A 12 -10.57 -18.82 27.61
CA ALA A 12 -9.57 -18.35 26.67
C ALA A 12 -9.86 -16.90 26.26
N GLU A 13 -8.87 -16.03 26.47
CA GLU A 13 -8.88 -14.66 25.97
C GLU A 13 -9.12 -14.64 24.46
N ALA A 14 -10.10 -13.84 24.06
CA ALA A 14 -10.46 -13.59 22.67
C ALA A 14 -9.29 -12.91 21.94
N ARG A 15 -8.52 -13.69 21.20
CA ARG A 15 -7.55 -13.18 20.22
C ARG A 15 -8.33 -12.54 19.06
N GLY A 16 -8.37 -11.21 19.03
CA GLY A 16 -8.91 -10.46 17.90
C GLY A 16 -8.15 -10.79 16.62
N ARG A 17 -8.88 -11.19 15.58
CA ARG A 17 -8.35 -11.41 14.22
C ARG A 17 -8.26 -10.06 13.49
N TYR A 18 -7.11 -9.81 12.87
CA TYR A 18 -6.81 -8.61 12.08
C TYR A 18 -7.05 -8.91 10.60
N ILE A 19 -7.71 -8.00 9.86
CA ILE A 19 -7.85 -8.09 8.40
C ILE A 19 -6.86 -7.11 7.77
N HIS A 20 -5.97 -7.64 6.95
CA HIS A 20 -4.96 -6.93 6.17
C HIS A 20 -5.32 -7.13 4.69
N ILE A 21 -5.21 -6.13 3.81
CA ILE A 21 -5.56 -6.30 2.39
C ILE A 21 -4.49 -5.69 1.48
N SER A 22 -3.70 -6.58 0.89
CA SER A 22 -2.86 -6.47 -0.30
C SER A 22 -3.03 -7.80 -1.07
N MET A 23 -2.66 -7.93 -2.34
CA MET A 23 -2.69 -9.26 -2.99
C MET A 23 -1.75 -10.29 -2.33
N GLU A 24 -0.65 -9.85 -1.69
CA GLU A 24 0.18 -10.73 -0.83
C GLU A 24 -0.57 -11.16 0.45
N THR A 25 -1.63 -10.45 0.84
CA THR A 25 -2.51 -10.85 1.94
C THR A 25 -3.58 -11.83 1.52
N TRP A 26 -4.05 -11.77 0.26
CA TRP A 26 -4.94 -12.80 -0.28
C TRP A 26 -4.32 -14.17 -0.10
N ALA A 27 -3.02 -14.35 -0.38
CA ALA A 27 -2.32 -15.63 -0.18
C ALA A 27 -2.12 -16.06 1.29
N ASN A 28 -2.13 -15.13 2.26
CA ASN A 28 -1.87 -15.44 3.67
C ASN A 28 -3.13 -15.87 4.45
N GLU A 29 -4.31 -15.40 4.08
CA GLU A 29 -5.57 -15.75 4.77
C GLU A 29 -6.06 -17.18 4.45
N PHE A 30 -5.60 -17.77 3.34
CA PHE A 30 -5.90 -19.18 2.97
C PHE A 30 -5.02 -20.22 3.67
N SER A 31 -4.09 -19.82 4.55
CA SER A 31 -3.11 -20.73 5.14
C SER A 31 -3.50 -21.36 6.50
N ASP A 32 -4.54 -20.86 7.18
CA ASP A 32 -4.86 -21.30 8.54
C ASP A 32 -6.15 -22.14 8.67
N THR A 33 -6.94 -22.36 7.60
CA THR A 33 -8.18 -23.16 7.70
C THR A 33 -8.49 -24.14 6.58
N ASP A 34 -7.83 -24.12 5.42
CA ASP A 34 -8.15 -25.04 4.32
C ASP A 34 -7.05 -26.08 4.07
N PRO A 35 -7.41 -27.35 3.80
CA PRO A 35 -6.44 -28.37 3.42
C PRO A 35 -5.82 -28.07 2.05
N PRO A 36 -4.55 -28.46 1.82
CA PRO A 36 -3.86 -28.18 0.57
C PRO A 36 -4.57 -28.83 -0.63
N GLY A 37 -4.97 -28.02 -1.63
CA GLY A 37 -5.42 -28.50 -2.95
C GLY A 37 -6.75 -27.95 -3.50
N THR A 38 -7.44 -27.03 -2.82
CA THR A 38 -8.73 -26.49 -3.32
C THR A 38 -8.53 -25.24 -4.19
N PRO A 39 -9.04 -25.20 -5.43
CA PRO A 39 -8.95 -24.02 -6.30
C PRO A 39 -9.97 -22.92 -5.92
N PRO A 40 -9.62 -21.62 -6.06
CA PRO A 40 -10.53 -20.52 -5.74
C PRO A 40 -11.44 -20.16 -6.93
N ASP A 41 -12.70 -20.57 -6.88
CA ASP A 41 -13.74 -19.92 -7.68
C ASP A 41 -14.38 -18.80 -6.85
N LEU A 42 -14.42 -17.59 -7.43
CA LEU A 42 -15.12 -16.37 -7.00
C LEU A 42 -15.99 -16.50 -5.73
N VAL A 43 -15.50 -16.02 -4.58
CA VAL A 43 -16.28 -15.96 -3.35
C VAL A 43 -16.76 -14.54 -3.05
N ARG A 44 -18.09 -14.43 -2.94
CA ARG A 44 -18.83 -13.29 -2.39
C ARG A 44 -18.53 -13.17 -0.89
N VAL A 45 -17.93 -12.07 -0.45
CA VAL A 45 -17.68 -11.83 0.98
C VAL A 45 -18.98 -11.38 1.66
N GLY A 46 -19.80 -12.34 2.06
CA GLY A 46 -20.93 -12.13 2.95
C GLY A 46 -20.50 -12.31 4.40
N LYS A 47 -20.75 -11.32 5.26
CA LYS A 47 -20.60 -11.47 6.71
C LYS A 47 -21.69 -12.42 7.21
N SER A 48 -21.35 -13.66 7.56
CA SER A 48 -22.31 -14.54 8.23
C SER A 48 -22.41 -14.16 9.71
N GLY A 49 -23.45 -13.42 10.07
CA GLY A 49 -23.81 -13.20 11.47
C GLY A 49 -24.23 -11.77 11.77
N SER A 50 -25.51 -11.62 12.13
CA SER A 50 -26.21 -10.40 12.56
C SER A 50 -26.64 -9.41 11.46
N ASN A 51 -27.91 -9.04 11.58
CA ASN A 51 -28.79 -8.36 10.64
C ASN A 51 -28.49 -6.85 10.57
N THR A 52 -27.36 -6.44 9.98
CA THR A 52 -27.05 -5.03 9.71
C THR A 52 -26.30 -4.84 8.39
N ASP A 53 -26.88 -4.02 7.53
CA ASP A 53 -26.40 -3.38 6.30
C ASP A 53 -24.96 -3.74 5.85
N THR A 54 -24.87 -4.51 4.76
CA THR A 54 -23.66 -4.71 3.97
C THR A 54 -23.28 -3.42 3.25
N ARG A 55 -22.10 -2.86 3.55
CA ARG A 55 -21.43 -1.87 2.69
C ARG A 55 -20.29 -2.56 1.94
N ASP A 56 -20.24 -2.33 0.63
CA ASP A 56 -19.15 -2.75 -0.23
C ASP A 56 -17.83 -2.10 0.22
N ALA A 57 -16.79 -2.90 0.40
CA ALA A 57 -15.44 -2.41 0.66
C ALA A 57 -14.62 -2.47 -0.63
N TYR A 58 -14.11 -1.32 -1.08
CA TYR A 58 -13.18 -1.21 -2.20
C TYR A 58 -11.78 -0.99 -1.64
N ALA A 59 -10.82 -1.82 -2.05
CA ALA A 59 -9.40 -1.60 -1.80
C ALA A 59 -8.75 -1.09 -3.10
N VAL A 60 -8.06 0.05 -3.03
CA VAL A 60 -7.23 0.56 -4.11
C VAL A 60 -5.80 0.15 -3.80
N ALA A 61 -5.18 -0.66 -4.67
CA ALA A 61 -3.76 -0.99 -4.58
C ALA A 61 -2.95 0.26 -4.96
N GLY A 62 -2.30 0.88 -3.97
CA GLY A 62 -1.33 1.96 -4.19
C GLY A 62 0.09 1.43 -4.04
N PHE A 63 0.97 1.76 -4.99
CA PHE A 63 2.40 1.46 -4.93
C PHE A 63 3.06 2.16 -3.74
N GLY A 64 3.77 1.42 -2.89
CA GLY A 64 4.60 1.98 -1.83
C GLY A 64 4.82 1.08 -0.62
N HIS A 65 6.05 1.07 -0.13
CA HIS A 65 6.53 0.34 1.04
C HIS A 65 5.91 0.80 2.36
N HIS A 66 4.75 0.29 2.81
CA HIS A 66 4.34 0.47 4.21
C HIS A 66 3.68 -0.77 4.84
N ARG A 67 3.91 -0.91 6.16
CA ARG A 67 3.41 -1.98 7.03
C ARG A 67 1.87 -1.98 7.12
N PRO A 68 1.25 -3.13 7.50
CA PRO A 68 -0.19 -3.31 7.61
C PRO A 68 -0.94 -2.14 8.27
N MET A 69 -1.99 -1.67 7.60
CA MET A 69 -3.05 -0.87 8.20
C MET A 69 -3.79 -1.73 9.24
N VAL A 70 -3.62 -1.42 10.52
CA VAL A 70 -4.35 -2.07 11.62
C VAL A 70 -5.57 -1.23 11.95
N ILE A 71 -6.74 -1.64 11.48
CA ILE A 71 -8.02 -1.13 12.00
C ILE A 71 -8.34 -1.98 13.23
N GLU A 72 -7.95 -1.50 14.41
CA GLU A 72 -8.37 -2.16 15.66
C GLU A 72 -9.89 -2.01 15.83
N PRO A 73 -10.66 -3.11 15.99
CA PRO A 73 -12.02 -2.99 16.44
C PRO A 73 -12.03 -2.35 17.84
N PRO A 74 -13.03 -1.53 18.18
CA PRO A 74 -13.09 -0.89 19.49
C PRO A 74 -13.04 -1.95 20.59
N ARG A 75 -12.06 -1.85 21.51
CA ARG A 75 -12.02 -2.66 22.74
C ARG A 75 -13.34 -2.52 23.47
N ALA A 76 -13.96 -3.65 23.79
CA ALA A 76 -15.22 -3.72 24.51
C ALA A 76 -15.00 -3.50 26.00
N ASP A 77 -14.65 -2.27 26.41
CA ASP A 77 -14.73 -1.84 27.80
C ASP A 77 -15.10 -0.35 27.85
N SER A 78 -16.09 -0.02 28.70
CA SER A 78 -16.69 1.28 29.07
C SER A 78 -18.13 1.52 28.57
N ASP A 79 -19.08 1.46 29.51
CA ASP A 79 -20.54 1.68 29.37
C ASP A 79 -20.91 3.13 29.04
N GLY A 80 -20.96 3.44 27.75
CA GLY A 80 -21.59 4.61 27.16
C GLY A 80 -21.56 4.53 25.64
N PRO A 81 -22.43 5.24 24.89
CA PRO A 81 -22.33 5.26 23.43
C PRO A 81 -20.97 5.87 23.05
N LYS A 82 -20.03 5.02 22.65
CA LYS A 82 -18.69 5.44 22.23
C LYS A 82 -18.85 6.37 21.02
N ARG A 83 -18.47 7.63 21.20
CA ARG A 83 -18.40 8.58 20.08
C ARG A 83 -17.47 8.01 19.02
N THR A 84 -17.85 8.14 17.75
CA THR A 84 -16.93 7.82 16.66
C THR A 84 -15.75 8.79 16.72
N ARG A 85 -14.58 8.42 16.16
CA ARG A 85 -13.42 9.32 16.11
C ARG A 85 -13.76 10.69 15.51
N ASN A 86 -14.62 10.71 14.50
CA ASN A 86 -15.07 11.95 13.86
C ASN A 86 -15.93 12.81 14.80
N GLN A 87 -16.80 12.18 15.60
CA GLN A 87 -17.58 12.88 16.61
C GLN A 87 -16.71 13.46 17.72
N SER A 88 -15.67 12.75 18.15
CA SER A 88 -14.68 13.29 19.09
C SER A 88 -13.93 14.47 18.48
N LEU A 89 -13.46 14.33 17.24
CA LEU A 89 -12.77 15.41 16.51
C LEU A 89 -13.64 16.66 16.38
N LEU A 90 -14.91 16.52 15.98
CA LEU A 90 -15.86 17.63 15.91
C LEU A 90 -16.09 18.26 17.28
N HIS A 91 -16.26 17.45 18.32
CA HIS A 91 -16.47 17.98 19.66
C HIS A 91 -15.29 18.79 20.19
N GLU A 92 -14.07 18.33 19.92
CA GLU A 92 -12.85 18.91 20.47
C GLU A 92 -12.33 20.10 19.64
N HIS A 93 -12.58 20.08 18.32
CA HIS A 93 -11.92 21.00 17.39
C HIS A 93 -12.86 21.79 16.47
N ALA A 94 -14.18 21.58 16.50
CA ALA A 94 -15.09 22.42 15.74
C ALA A 94 -15.02 23.87 16.20
N GLY A 95 -14.96 24.79 15.25
CA GLY A 95 -14.91 26.22 15.54
C GLY A 95 -14.65 27.04 14.29
N VAL A 96 -15.06 28.30 14.33
CA VAL A 96 -14.93 29.24 13.21
C VAL A 96 -13.46 29.58 12.98
N ARG A 97 -12.95 29.22 11.80
CA ARG A 97 -11.61 29.53 11.32
C ARG A 97 -11.68 30.38 10.06
N GLN A 98 -10.63 31.14 9.80
CA GLN A 98 -10.44 31.84 8.53
C GLN A 98 -9.61 30.97 7.58
N LEU A 99 -9.92 31.00 6.29
CA LEU A 99 -9.09 30.40 5.25
C LEU A 99 -7.90 31.31 5.04
N THR A 100 -6.72 30.91 5.51
CA THR A 100 -5.50 31.72 5.44
C THR A 100 -4.58 31.31 4.30
N VAL A 101 -4.72 30.10 3.77
CA VAL A 101 -4.03 29.64 2.56
C VAL A 101 -5.03 28.90 1.68
N ASP A 102 -5.08 29.23 0.39
CA ASP A 102 -5.69 28.42 -0.66
C ASP A 102 -4.69 28.27 -1.81
N ASP A 103 -3.80 27.31 -1.66
CA ASP A 103 -2.71 27.05 -2.59
C ASP A 103 -3.10 25.90 -3.51
N HIS A 104 -3.42 26.20 -4.77
CA HIS A 104 -3.84 25.18 -5.74
C HIS A 104 -2.70 24.24 -6.17
N ARG A 105 -1.46 24.50 -5.74
CA ARG A 105 -0.27 23.73 -6.15
C ARG A 105 0.77 23.67 -5.02
N PHE A 106 0.33 23.35 -3.81
CA PHE A 106 1.26 23.10 -2.72
C PHE A 106 2.13 21.90 -3.11
N THR A 107 3.45 22.10 -3.09
CA THR A 107 4.42 21.12 -3.58
C THR A 107 5.23 20.57 -2.43
N VAL A 108 5.28 19.25 -2.32
CA VAL A 108 6.10 18.54 -1.36
C VAL A 108 7.23 17.82 -2.12
N PRO A 109 8.50 18.21 -1.89
CA PRO A 109 9.63 17.59 -2.55
C PRO A 109 9.66 16.08 -2.29
N ALA A 110 9.96 15.31 -3.33
CA ALA A 110 10.19 13.89 -3.18
C ALA A 110 11.54 13.62 -2.50
N GLY A 111 11.56 12.65 -1.58
CA GLY A 111 12.79 11.98 -1.19
C GLY A 111 13.19 10.95 -2.25
N GLY A 112 14.48 10.88 -2.58
CA GLY A 112 15.06 9.69 -3.23
C GLY A 112 14.72 9.45 -4.69
N GLY A 113 14.65 10.50 -5.51
CA GLY A 113 14.41 10.35 -6.94
C GLY A 113 12.96 10.02 -7.32
N ARG A 114 12.04 10.06 -6.34
CA ARG A 114 10.59 10.02 -6.61
C ARG A 114 10.11 11.34 -7.21
N MET A 115 8.89 11.32 -7.72
CA MET A 115 8.20 12.53 -8.18
C MET A 115 7.75 13.37 -6.99
N ALA A 116 7.97 14.69 -7.05
CA ALA A 116 7.40 15.61 -6.07
C ALA A 116 5.86 15.47 -6.08
N ALA A 117 5.26 15.50 -4.90
CA ALA A 117 3.82 15.48 -4.79
C ALA A 117 3.26 16.89 -4.87
N THR A 118 2.15 17.05 -5.58
CA THR A 118 1.40 18.31 -5.61
C THR A 118 -0.04 18.10 -5.20
N PHE A 119 -0.63 19.06 -4.50
CA PHE A 119 -2.04 19.03 -4.13
C PHE A 119 -2.57 20.45 -3.89
N ARG A 120 -3.90 20.59 -3.80
CA ARG A 120 -4.50 21.80 -3.23
C ARG A 120 -4.34 21.76 -1.71
N LEU A 121 -3.84 22.84 -1.13
CA LEU A 121 -3.86 23.06 0.31
C LEU A 121 -4.84 24.18 0.64
N GLN A 122 -5.91 23.86 1.34
CA GLN A 122 -6.75 24.84 2.03
C GLN A 122 -6.44 24.80 3.52
N LEU A 123 -5.81 25.86 4.04
CA LEU A 123 -5.42 25.97 5.44
C LEU A 123 -6.36 26.90 6.20
N PHE A 124 -6.97 26.38 7.25
CA PHE A 124 -7.91 27.09 8.09
C PHE A 124 -7.30 27.31 9.47
N THR A 125 -7.22 28.57 9.92
CA THR A 125 -6.62 28.95 11.21
C THR A 125 -7.50 29.92 11.99
N ALA A 126 -7.40 29.90 13.31
CA ALA A 126 -7.94 30.92 14.21
C ALA A 126 -7.17 30.92 15.54
N PRO A 127 -7.09 32.07 16.24
CA PRO A 127 -6.47 32.12 17.56
C PRO A 127 -7.10 31.11 18.53
N GLY A 128 -6.24 30.33 19.22
CA GLY A 128 -6.68 29.35 20.23
C GLY A 128 -7.29 28.07 19.66
N LEU A 129 -7.42 27.92 18.34
CA LEU A 129 -7.89 26.70 17.69
C LEU A 129 -6.74 26.03 16.94
N ARG A 130 -6.67 24.70 17.03
CA ARG A 130 -5.72 23.92 16.22
C ARG A 130 -6.01 24.13 14.73
N PRO A 131 -5.01 24.45 13.89
CA PRO A 131 -5.20 24.58 12.44
C PRO A 131 -5.74 23.30 11.79
N ILE A 132 -6.54 23.48 10.73
CA ILE A 132 -7.05 22.38 9.89
C ILE A 132 -6.49 22.57 8.47
N ALA A 133 -5.82 21.55 7.95
CA ALA A 133 -5.29 21.54 6.58
C ALA A 133 -6.10 20.55 5.74
N VAL A 134 -6.82 21.04 4.73
CA VAL A 134 -7.50 20.18 3.74
C VAL A 134 -6.58 20.00 2.54
N VAL A 135 -6.26 18.75 2.25
CA VAL A 135 -5.33 18.33 1.19
C VAL A 135 -6.14 17.60 0.13
N THR A 136 -6.39 18.28 -0.99
CA THR A 136 -7.14 17.71 -2.12
C THR A 136 -6.19 17.39 -3.26
N GLN A 137 -6.14 16.12 -3.66
CA GLN A 137 -5.22 15.62 -4.67
C GLN A 137 -5.97 14.83 -5.75
N LYS A 138 -5.51 14.88 -6.99
CA LYS A 138 -5.90 13.99 -8.09
C LYS A 138 -4.91 12.84 -8.24
N LEU A 139 -5.36 11.74 -8.84
CA LEU A 139 -4.47 10.66 -9.26
C LEU A 139 -3.37 11.21 -10.19
N GLY A 140 -2.13 10.75 -10.02
CA GLY A 140 -0.97 11.18 -10.82
C GLY A 140 -0.21 12.39 -10.25
N GLU A 141 -0.72 13.08 -9.23
CA GLU A 141 -0.03 14.22 -8.61
C GLU A 141 1.02 13.80 -7.54
N GLY A 142 1.67 12.65 -7.73
CA GLY A 142 2.59 12.03 -6.76
C GLY A 142 1.92 11.04 -5.81
N ALA A 143 2.56 10.74 -4.69
CA ALA A 143 2.02 9.79 -3.70
C ALA A 143 0.68 10.29 -3.13
N GLY A 144 -0.25 9.39 -2.83
CA GLY A 144 -1.53 9.78 -2.22
C GLY A 144 -1.37 10.33 -0.79
N PRO A 145 -2.30 11.17 -0.28
CA PRO A 145 -2.31 11.58 1.13
C PRO A 145 -2.51 10.40 2.08
N ILE A 146 -2.96 9.25 1.57
CA ILE A 146 -3.05 7.98 2.31
C ILE A 146 -1.66 7.42 2.64
N ASN A 147 -0.75 7.46 1.67
CA ASN A 147 0.56 6.81 1.81
C ASN A 147 1.62 7.73 2.41
N HIS A 148 1.52 9.03 2.18
CA HIS A 148 2.55 10.02 2.55
C HIS A 148 2.02 11.08 3.53
N ALA A 149 1.06 10.70 4.37
CA ALA A 149 0.36 11.62 5.25
C ALA A 149 1.33 12.38 6.18
N GLU A 150 2.29 11.68 6.78
CA GLU A 150 3.32 12.26 7.63
C GLU A 150 4.16 13.30 6.88
N HIS A 151 4.68 12.94 5.70
CA HIS A 151 5.51 13.85 4.91
C HIS A 151 4.75 15.12 4.51
N TYR A 152 3.46 15.00 4.21
CA TYR A 152 2.62 16.15 3.85
C TYR A 152 2.35 17.04 5.05
N VAL A 153 1.96 16.47 6.18
CA VAL A 153 1.67 17.26 7.38
C VAL A 153 2.93 17.97 7.89
N GLU A 154 4.10 17.32 7.86
CA GLU A 154 5.38 17.91 8.23
C GLU A 154 5.80 19.03 7.28
N ALA A 155 5.57 18.85 5.97
CA ALA A 155 5.83 19.90 4.98
C ALA A 155 4.92 21.12 5.19
N ILE A 156 3.62 20.90 5.42
CA ILE A 156 2.65 21.97 5.71
C ILE A 156 3.04 22.68 7.02
N TRP A 157 3.35 21.92 8.07
CA TRP A 157 3.71 22.46 9.38
C TRP A 157 4.94 23.35 9.29
N ARG A 158 6.04 22.87 8.66
CA ARG A 158 7.26 23.66 8.46
C ARG A 158 7.04 24.92 7.62
N GLN A 159 6.28 24.82 6.54
CA GLN A 159 6.19 25.90 5.54
C GLN A 159 5.12 26.94 5.86
N ARG A 160 4.03 26.53 6.51
CA ARG A 160 2.84 27.39 6.70
C ARG A 160 2.53 27.69 8.17
N LEU A 161 3.00 26.87 9.10
CA LEU A 161 2.73 26.99 10.53
C LEU A 161 4.00 26.82 11.39
N PRO A 162 5.13 27.48 11.06
CA PRO A 162 6.42 27.21 11.71
C PRO A 162 6.42 27.51 13.21
N ASP A 163 5.56 28.42 13.66
CA ASP A 163 5.48 28.84 15.06
C ASP A 163 4.48 27.99 15.88
N ASP A 164 3.70 27.13 15.23
CA ASP A 164 2.73 26.30 15.94
C ASP A 164 3.42 25.11 16.64
N PRO A 165 3.05 24.80 17.90
CA PRO A 165 3.67 23.71 18.66
C PRO A 165 3.19 22.31 18.23
N GLN A 166 2.19 22.22 17.34
CA GLN A 166 1.62 20.97 16.87
C GLN A 166 1.29 21.04 15.38
N PRO A 167 1.35 19.92 14.65
CA PRO A 167 0.94 19.89 13.25
C PRO A 167 -0.55 20.19 13.12
N PRO A 168 -1.01 20.70 11.96
CA PRO A 168 -2.43 20.83 11.69
C PRO A 168 -3.13 19.46 11.75
N ILE A 169 -4.43 19.45 12.03
CA ILE A 169 -5.26 18.28 11.72
C ILE A 169 -5.38 18.24 10.20
N MET A 170 -4.93 17.15 9.58
CA MET A 170 -4.96 17.01 8.14
C MET A 170 -6.25 16.31 7.72
N ILE A 171 -6.90 16.82 6.68
CA ILE A 171 -8.05 16.19 6.02
C ILE A 171 -7.58 15.80 4.63
N GLY A 172 -7.35 14.50 4.41
CA GLY A 172 -7.00 13.96 3.11
C GLY A 172 -8.23 13.81 2.22
N HIS A 173 -8.14 14.24 0.97
CA HIS A 173 -9.20 14.12 -0.02
C HIS A 173 -8.60 13.72 -1.36
N LEU A 174 -8.88 12.50 -1.82
CA LEU A 174 -8.35 11.98 -3.07
C LEU A 174 -9.47 11.88 -4.10
N LEU A 175 -9.28 12.56 -5.23
CA LEU A 175 -10.14 12.55 -6.39
C LEU A 175 -9.60 11.53 -7.39
N MET A 176 -10.33 10.42 -7.59
CA MET A 176 -9.98 9.39 -8.59
C MET A 176 -10.75 9.62 -9.88
N GLY A 177 -10.15 9.32 -11.04
CA GLY A 177 -10.81 9.43 -12.35
C GLY A 177 -10.07 10.38 -13.30
N SER A 178 -10.13 10.08 -14.60
CA SER A 178 -9.58 10.93 -15.65
C SER A 178 -10.47 12.17 -15.83
N PRO A 179 -9.91 13.37 -16.13
CA PRO A 179 -10.70 14.52 -16.55
C PRO A 179 -11.61 14.23 -17.75
N ASP A 180 -11.20 13.25 -18.57
CA ASP A 180 -11.84 12.90 -19.85
C ASP A 180 -12.84 11.74 -19.73
N GLU A 181 -12.97 11.13 -18.54
CA GLU A 181 -13.95 10.08 -18.28
C GLU A 181 -15.07 10.62 -17.37
N ASP A 182 -16.32 10.31 -17.74
CA ASP A 182 -17.50 10.63 -16.95
C ASP A 182 -17.47 9.89 -15.59
N GLY A 183 -16.85 10.50 -14.59
CA GLY A 183 -16.94 10.05 -13.20
C GLY A 183 -15.66 10.22 -12.40
N VAL A 184 -15.40 11.45 -11.93
CA VAL A 184 -14.48 11.64 -10.81
C VAL A 184 -15.09 10.94 -9.59
N ARG A 185 -14.51 9.81 -9.19
CA ARG A 185 -14.83 9.11 -7.96
C ARG A 185 -14.19 9.84 -6.79
N ASP A 186 -15.05 10.46 -6.00
CA ASP A 186 -14.68 11.11 -4.74
C ASP A 186 -14.57 10.05 -3.63
N LEU A 187 -13.37 9.89 -3.05
CA LEU A 187 -13.14 8.98 -1.91
C LEU A 187 -13.56 9.57 -0.55
N GLY A 188 -14.07 10.79 -0.55
CA GLY A 188 -14.51 11.53 0.62
C GLY A 188 -13.37 12.10 1.45
N PHE A 189 -13.74 12.85 2.48
CA PHE A 189 -12.80 13.50 3.38
C PHE A 189 -12.36 12.55 4.49
N SER A 190 -11.05 12.33 4.62
CA SER A 190 -10.48 11.46 5.65
C SER A 190 -9.67 12.29 6.64
N PRO A 191 -10.16 12.48 7.89
CA PRO A 191 -9.39 13.17 8.91
C PRO A 191 -8.25 12.29 9.40
N ILE A 192 -7.07 12.90 9.53
CA ILE A 192 -5.81 12.27 9.88
C ILE A 192 -5.16 13.12 10.96
N THR A 193 -4.81 12.47 12.06
CA THR A 193 -4.14 13.10 13.20
C THR A 193 -2.81 12.42 13.49
N PHE A 194 -1.90 13.18 14.08
CA PHE A 194 -0.53 12.77 14.29
C PHE A 194 -0.10 13.05 15.72
N ARG A 195 0.81 12.21 16.22
CA ARG A 195 1.54 12.49 17.46
C ARG A 195 2.83 13.21 17.11
N VAL A 196 3.20 14.21 17.90
CA VAL A 196 4.46 14.94 17.71
C VAL A 196 5.63 14.03 18.09
N ALA A 197 6.63 13.92 17.21
CA ALA A 197 7.92 13.31 17.53
C ALA A 197 8.88 14.39 18.05
N ASP A 198 9.05 15.47 17.28
CA ASP A 198 9.85 16.63 17.62
C ASP A 198 9.15 17.90 17.15
N ALA A 199 8.77 18.78 18.08
CA ALA A 199 8.10 20.03 17.75
C ALA A 199 9.04 21.07 17.15
N THR A 200 10.33 21.03 17.50
CA THR A 200 11.34 22.00 17.04
C THR A 200 11.80 21.73 15.61
N GLU A 201 11.74 20.46 15.18
CA GLU A 201 12.02 20.04 13.81
C GLU A 201 10.74 19.79 12.98
N HIS A 202 9.57 20.05 13.57
CA HIS A 202 8.25 19.83 12.95
C HIS A 202 8.06 18.40 12.43
N GLN A 203 8.50 17.41 13.21
CA GLN A 203 8.42 15.99 12.90
C GLN A 203 7.28 15.30 13.65
N VAL A 204 6.61 14.37 12.97
CA VAL A 204 5.57 13.54 13.55
C VAL A 204 6.05 12.11 13.77
N GLN A 205 5.46 11.43 14.74
CA GLN A 205 5.70 9.99 14.92
C GLN A 205 5.08 9.24 13.73
N ARG A 206 5.80 8.22 13.25
CA ARG A 206 5.27 7.30 12.24
C ARG A 206 4.00 6.61 12.75
N GLY A 207 3.05 6.38 11.86
CA GLY A 207 1.78 5.74 12.20
C GLY A 207 0.67 6.78 12.38
N PRO A 208 0.06 7.27 11.29
CA PRO A 208 -1.01 8.25 11.34
C PRO A 208 -2.26 7.63 11.98
N ILE A 209 -3.01 8.46 12.70
CA ILE A 209 -4.28 8.05 13.31
C ILE A 209 -5.42 8.50 12.41
N TRP A 210 -5.99 7.53 11.69
CA TRP A 210 -7.10 7.72 10.76
C TRP A 210 -8.43 7.83 11.50
N GLY A 211 -9.24 8.82 11.15
CA GLY A 211 -10.68 8.82 11.44
C GLY A 211 -11.47 8.13 10.32
N GLY A 212 -12.79 8.09 10.48
CA GLY A 212 -13.67 7.60 9.41
C GLY A 212 -13.91 8.67 8.36
N THR A 213 -14.53 8.32 7.24
CA THR A 213 -14.94 9.30 6.23
C THR A 213 -15.86 10.37 6.85
N MET A 214 -15.57 11.62 6.56
CA MET A 214 -16.29 12.80 7.02
C MET A 214 -17.17 13.34 5.89
N SER A 215 -18.41 13.71 6.22
CA SER A 215 -19.30 14.37 5.26
C SER A 215 -18.86 15.83 5.02
N PRO A 216 -19.21 16.44 3.87
CA PRO A 216 -18.95 17.86 3.64
C PRO A 216 -19.52 18.77 4.75
N GLN A 217 -20.71 18.43 5.28
CA GLN A 217 -21.33 19.21 6.36
C GLN A 217 -20.58 19.08 7.68
N ASP A 218 -20.03 17.91 7.99
CA ASP A 218 -19.20 17.73 9.18
C ASP A 218 -17.86 18.46 9.02
N LEU A 219 -17.28 18.45 7.83
CA LEU A 219 -16.06 19.23 7.56
C LEU A 219 -16.32 20.73 7.69
N GLU A 220 -17.44 21.23 7.15
CA GLU A 220 -17.87 22.62 7.34
C GLU A 220 -18.07 22.97 8.82
N ARG A 221 -18.67 22.09 9.62
CA ARG A 221 -18.77 22.29 11.09
C ARG A 221 -17.39 22.32 11.74
N LEU A 222 -16.47 21.47 11.30
CA LEU A 222 -15.12 21.39 11.84
C LEU A 222 -14.37 22.71 11.65
N VAL A 223 -14.44 23.32 10.45
CA VAL A 223 -13.73 24.57 10.12
C VAL A 223 -14.56 25.85 10.32
N GLY A 224 -15.88 25.71 10.46
CA GLY A 224 -16.86 26.79 10.62
C GLY A 224 -17.22 27.56 9.34
N GLN A 225 -16.92 27.02 8.16
CA GLN A 225 -17.27 27.58 6.86
C GLN A 225 -17.22 26.50 5.75
N PRO A 226 -17.85 26.71 4.59
CA PRO A 226 -17.78 25.75 3.48
C PRO A 226 -16.34 25.48 3.03
N VAL A 227 -16.04 24.21 2.73
CA VAL A 227 -14.78 23.78 2.12
C VAL A 227 -15.04 23.39 0.67
N ASP A 228 -14.16 23.82 -0.23
CA ASP A 228 -14.27 23.49 -1.64
C ASP A 228 -13.68 22.09 -1.90
N PRO A 229 -14.49 21.10 -2.33
CA PRO A 229 -14.00 19.73 -2.55
C PRO A 229 -13.14 19.60 -3.82
N GLY A 230 -13.11 20.62 -4.68
CA GLY A 230 -12.38 20.55 -5.94
C GLY A 230 -10.88 20.82 -5.80
N ARG A 231 -10.14 20.55 -6.87
CA ARG A 231 -8.78 21.12 -7.03
C ARG A 231 -8.77 22.64 -7.18
N GLY A 232 -9.95 23.24 -7.36
CA GLY A 232 -10.17 24.68 -7.48
C GLY A 232 -9.87 25.22 -8.88
N GLY A 233 -10.45 26.37 -9.20
CA GLY A 233 -10.37 26.97 -10.55
C GLY A 233 -8.98 27.43 -10.98
N GLY A 234 -8.05 27.60 -10.03
CA GLY A 234 -6.65 27.93 -10.28
C GLY A 234 -5.74 26.73 -10.56
N PHE A 235 -6.30 25.50 -10.59
CA PHE A 235 -5.52 24.31 -10.88
C PHE A 235 -5.13 24.25 -12.36
N THR A 236 -3.81 24.32 -12.61
CA THR A 236 -3.22 23.92 -13.89
C THR A 236 -2.56 22.56 -13.68
N PRO A 237 -3.01 21.50 -14.39
CA PRO A 237 -2.32 20.22 -14.36
C PRO A 237 -0.84 20.44 -14.68
N LEU A 238 0.04 19.77 -13.94
CA LEU A 238 1.38 19.54 -14.45
C LEU A 238 1.23 18.90 -15.83
N GLU A 239 2.06 19.32 -16.79
CA GLU A 239 2.30 18.45 -17.95
C GLU A 239 2.62 17.09 -17.38
N ALA A 240 1.84 16.08 -17.80
CA ALA A 240 1.97 14.74 -17.24
C ALA A 240 3.45 14.40 -17.31
N PRO A 241 4.14 14.26 -16.17
CA PRO A 241 5.51 13.82 -16.21
C PRO A 241 5.50 12.54 -17.01
N LEU A 242 6.42 12.41 -17.96
CA LEU A 242 6.47 11.25 -18.82
C LEU A 242 6.49 10.02 -17.90
N ASP A 243 5.36 9.31 -17.86
CA ASP A 243 5.16 8.26 -16.87
C ASP A 243 6.31 7.29 -17.02
N PRO A 244 7.03 6.97 -15.94
CA PRO A 244 8.09 6.00 -16.02
C PRO A 244 7.48 4.71 -16.52
N GLN A 245 7.90 4.28 -17.70
CA GLN A 245 7.38 3.08 -18.31
C GLN A 245 7.92 1.90 -17.53
N GLN A 246 6.99 1.08 -17.03
CA GLN A 246 7.35 -0.20 -16.48
C GLN A 246 7.88 -1.07 -17.62
N ARG A 247 9.10 -1.57 -17.46
CA ARG A 247 9.69 -2.55 -18.36
C ARG A 247 10.08 -3.78 -17.59
N LEU A 248 9.70 -4.93 -18.14
CA LEU A 248 10.15 -6.21 -17.62
C LEU A 248 11.58 -6.46 -18.12
N ARG A 249 12.47 -6.85 -17.22
CA ARG A 249 13.87 -7.19 -17.53
C ARG A 249 14.29 -8.47 -16.83
N VAL A 250 15.20 -9.20 -17.43
CA VAL A 250 15.83 -10.36 -16.79
C VAL A 250 16.98 -9.90 -15.90
N GLN A 251 16.93 -10.25 -14.61
CA GLN A 251 17.97 -9.92 -13.64
C GLN A 251 18.45 -11.16 -12.87
N LEU A 252 19.71 -11.14 -12.44
CA LEU A 252 20.26 -12.17 -11.55
C LEU A 252 19.62 -12.08 -10.16
N VAL A 253 19.04 -13.18 -9.69
CA VAL A 253 18.38 -13.28 -8.37
C VAL A 253 19.36 -12.95 -7.23
N ALA A 254 20.64 -13.34 -7.39
CA ALA A 254 21.68 -13.05 -6.41
C ALA A 254 22.02 -11.55 -6.26
N LEU A 255 21.66 -10.71 -7.24
CA LEU A 255 21.88 -9.26 -7.22
C LEU A 255 20.68 -8.47 -6.71
N LEU A 256 19.53 -9.11 -6.52
CA LEU A 256 18.36 -8.46 -5.96
C LEU A 256 18.63 -8.00 -4.51
N PRO A 257 17.93 -6.96 -4.02
CA PRO A 257 18.05 -6.49 -2.65
C PRO A 257 17.91 -7.60 -1.61
N ARG A 258 18.46 -7.39 -0.42
CA ARG A 258 18.31 -8.36 0.68
C ARG A 258 16.94 -8.19 1.29
N SER A 259 16.27 -9.30 1.62
CA SER A 259 15.11 -9.22 2.51
C SER A 259 15.57 -8.75 3.89
N ASP A 260 14.91 -7.71 4.39
CA ASP A 260 15.15 -7.05 5.66
C ASP A 260 14.11 -7.41 6.74
N ILE A 261 13.14 -8.27 6.41
CA ILE A 261 12.02 -8.63 7.30
C ILE A 261 12.18 -10.05 7.84
N SER A 262 12.02 -10.20 9.15
CA SER A 262 12.08 -11.46 9.90
C SER A 262 10.70 -12.11 10.12
N SER A 263 9.77 -11.96 9.18
CA SER A 263 8.43 -12.55 9.23
C SER A 263 7.79 -12.53 7.83
N PRO A 264 7.10 -13.58 7.36
CA PRO A 264 6.80 -14.85 8.03
C PRO A 264 8.03 -15.72 8.32
N ALA A 265 7.89 -16.80 9.11
CA ALA A 265 8.99 -17.69 9.53
C ALA A 265 9.82 -18.26 8.36
N CYS A 266 9.26 -18.30 7.15
CA CYS A 266 9.96 -18.69 5.93
C CYS A 266 10.92 -17.61 5.38
N MET A 267 10.77 -16.35 5.80
CA MET A 267 11.65 -15.21 5.51
C MET A 267 12.68 -15.08 6.63
N SER A 268 13.67 -15.98 6.64
CA SER A 268 14.76 -15.93 7.62
C SER A 268 15.69 -14.73 7.41
N ALA A 269 16.53 -14.45 8.42
CA ALA A 269 17.51 -13.37 8.43
C ALA A 269 18.31 -13.20 7.11
N PRO A 270 18.80 -11.99 6.81
CA PRO A 270 19.44 -11.67 5.53
C PRO A 270 20.50 -12.70 5.13
N THR A 271 20.34 -13.32 3.96
CA THR A 271 21.29 -14.35 3.48
C THR A 271 22.63 -13.68 3.10
N PRO A 272 23.77 -14.06 3.72
CA PRO A 272 25.08 -13.51 3.38
C PRO A 272 25.44 -13.73 1.90
N TRP A 273 26.20 -12.80 1.32
CA TRP A 273 26.53 -12.80 -0.11
C TRP A 273 27.16 -14.11 -0.60
N TRP A 274 28.04 -14.72 0.19
CA TRP A 274 28.68 -16.00 -0.15
C TRP A 274 27.70 -17.17 -0.19
N ARG A 275 26.66 -17.17 0.67
CA ARG A 275 25.57 -18.17 0.62
C ARG A 275 24.69 -17.96 -0.60
N ARG A 276 24.42 -16.70 -0.96
CA ARG A 276 23.66 -16.39 -2.18
C ARG A 276 24.37 -16.97 -3.39
N LEU A 277 25.67 -16.69 -3.55
CA LEU A 277 26.48 -17.24 -4.64
C LEU A 277 26.57 -18.76 -4.60
N GLY A 278 26.76 -19.36 -3.41
CA GLY A 278 26.77 -20.81 -3.25
C GLY A 278 25.50 -21.48 -3.78
N ARG A 279 24.33 -20.89 -3.52
CA ARG A 279 23.04 -21.37 -4.03
C ARG A 279 22.88 -21.22 -5.55
N GLN A 280 23.64 -20.33 -6.19
CA GLN A 280 23.68 -20.22 -7.66
C GLN A 280 24.52 -21.32 -8.31
N ILE A 281 25.53 -21.81 -7.58
CA ILE A 281 26.45 -22.86 -8.03
C ILE A 281 25.84 -24.24 -7.81
N ALA A 282 25.27 -24.49 -6.63
CA ALA A 282 24.62 -25.74 -6.24
C ALA A 282 23.17 -25.48 -5.81
N PRO A 283 22.21 -25.43 -6.77
CA PRO A 283 20.82 -25.08 -6.47
C PRO A 283 20.10 -26.22 -5.74
N ILE A 284 19.32 -25.86 -4.72
CA ILE A 284 18.43 -26.80 -4.02
C ILE A 284 17.08 -26.75 -4.72
N ARG A 285 16.77 -27.76 -5.55
CA ARG A 285 15.53 -27.81 -6.34
C ARG A 285 14.32 -28.37 -5.59
N SER A 286 14.41 -28.52 -4.27
CA SER A 286 13.30 -29.02 -3.47
C SER A 286 12.37 -27.87 -3.05
N ALA A 287 11.08 -28.00 -3.39
CA ALA A 287 10.03 -27.18 -2.80
C ALA A 287 9.99 -27.36 -1.27
N ARG A 288 9.64 -26.30 -0.55
CA ARG A 288 9.39 -26.34 0.90
C ARG A 288 7.90 -26.11 1.13
N ASN A 289 7.34 -26.80 2.11
CA ASN A 289 5.93 -26.70 2.49
C ASN A 289 5.62 -25.53 3.45
N CYS A 290 6.50 -24.53 3.55
CA CYS A 290 6.35 -23.46 4.54
C CYS A 290 5.40 -22.34 4.13
N CYS A 291 5.17 -22.13 2.83
CA CYS A 291 4.19 -21.18 2.30
C CYS A 291 3.94 -21.48 0.80
N TRP A 292 2.93 -20.83 0.21
CA TRP A 292 2.64 -20.93 -1.22
C TRP A 292 3.86 -20.60 -2.10
N TYR A 293 4.63 -19.56 -1.74
CA TYR A 293 5.81 -19.16 -2.50
C TYR A 293 6.92 -20.21 -2.50
N HIS A 294 7.22 -20.86 -1.37
CA HIS A 294 8.26 -21.90 -1.36
C HIS A 294 7.75 -23.27 -1.86
N GLY A 295 6.45 -23.41 -2.10
CA GLY A 295 5.77 -24.66 -2.41
C GLY A 295 5.94 -25.16 -3.84
N GLY A 296 6.47 -24.37 -4.78
CA GLY A 296 6.56 -24.77 -6.18
C GLY A 296 7.89 -24.51 -6.88
N ASP A 297 7.96 -24.95 -8.15
CA ASP A 297 9.17 -24.94 -8.96
C ASP A 297 9.39 -23.60 -9.66
N TRP A 298 10.05 -22.68 -8.96
CA TRP A 298 10.43 -21.40 -9.55
C TRP A 298 11.44 -21.50 -10.70
N HIS A 299 12.19 -22.60 -10.87
CA HIS A 299 13.08 -22.72 -12.04
C HIS A 299 12.25 -22.81 -13.31
N ARG A 300 11.18 -23.62 -13.28
CA ARG A 300 10.28 -23.78 -14.42
C ARG A 300 9.48 -22.51 -14.69
N VAL A 301 8.94 -21.88 -13.65
CA VAL A 301 8.15 -20.64 -13.78
C VAL A 301 9.00 -19.48 -14.31
N THR A 302 10.22 -19.29 -13.79
CA THR A 302 11.09 -18.20 -14.26
C THR A 302 11.61 -18.43 -15.67
N GLN A 303 11.86 -19.69 -16.06
CA GLN A 303 12.18 -20.02 -17.45
C GLN A 303 11.02 -19.66 -18.38
N ALA A 304 9.79 -20.08 -18.05
CA ALA A 304 8.60 -19.71 -18.81
C ALA A 304 8.43 -18.19 -18.94
N ALA A 305 8.61 -17.44 -17.85
CA ALA A 305 8.53 -15.98 -17.88
C ALA A 305 9.60 -15.32 -18.77
N ILE A 306 10.83 -15.88 -18.80
CA ILE A 306 11.90 -15.40 -19.67
C ILE A 306 11.60 -15.72 -21.13
N ASP A 307 11.06 -16.91 -21.43
CA ASP A 307 10.69 -17.31 -22.78
C ASP A 307 9.55 -16.42 -23.33
N VAL A 308 8.53 -16.15 -22.50
CA VAL A 308 7.47 -15.16 -22.78
C VAL A 308 8.06 -13.80 -23.14
N LEU A 309 8.97 -13.28 -22.31
CA LEU A 309 9.57 -11.95 -22.53
C LEU A 309 10.38 -11.92 -23.83
N HIS A 310 11.17 -12.95 -24.13
CA HIS A 310 11.91 -13.04 -25.37
C HIS A 310 11.02 -13.14 -26.61
N HIS A 311 9.89 -13.87 -26.52
CA HIS A 311 8.92 -13.92 -27.61
C HIS A 311 8.25 -12.56 -27.85
N ALA A 312 7.90 -11.83 -26.78
CA ALA A 312 7.36 -10.48 -26.89
C ALA A 312 8.37 -9.50 -27.52
N GLU A 313 9.64 -9.55 -27.08
CA GLU A 313 10.73 -8.74 -27.67
C GLU A 313 10.92 -9.02 -29.17
N LEU A 314 10.85 -10.29 -29.59
CA LEU A 314 10.99 -10.69 -30.99
C LEU A 314 9.76 -10.30 -31.84
N ALA A 315 8.56 -10.28 -31.25
CA ALA A 315 7.34 -9.89 -31.93
C ALA A 315 7.25 -8.37 -32.17
N GLY A 316 8.06 -7.57 -31.46
CA GLY A 316 8.10 -6.11 -31.62
C GLY A 316 6.82 -5.39 -31.21
N GLY A 317 5.96 -6.05 -30.43
CA GLY A 317 4.67 -5.54 -29.98
C GLY A 317 4.77 -4.52 -28.86
N ASP A 318 3.68 -3.76 -28.71
CA ASP A 318 3.38 -2.90 -27.55
C ASP A 318 3.39 -3.72 -26.24
N ALA A 319 3.64 -3.09 -25.09
CA ALA A 319 3.51 -3.70 -23.77
C ALA A 319 2.13 -4.37 -23.55
N ASP A 320 1.05 -3.79 -24.10
CA ASP A 320 -0.30 -4.36 -24.03
C ASP A 320 -0.43 -5.66 -24.86
N GLU A 321 0.32 -5.78 -25.97
CA GLU A 321 0.39 -7.01 -26.77
C GLU A 321 1.26 -8.08 -26.09
N ALA A 322 2.28 -7.67 -25.32
CA ALA A 322 3.10 -8.57 -24.53
C ALA A 322 2.29 -9.27 -23.42
N ASP A 323 1.32 -8.59 -22.80
CA ASP A 323 0.43 -9.16 -21.78
C ASP A 323 -0.52 -10.22 -22.36
N LEU A 324 -1.09 -9.96 -23.55
CA LEU A 324 -1.93 -10.92 -24.28
C LEU A 324 -1.11 -12.10 -24.82
N ALA A 325 0.07 -11.84 -25.36
CA ALA A 325 0.99 -12.88 -25.82
C ALA A 325 1.48 -13.75 -24.65
N ALA A 326 1.72 -13.16 -23.48
CA ALA A 326 2.07 -13.87 -22.27
C ALA A 326 0.93 -14.76 -21.75
N ALA A 327 -0.31 -14.30 -21.83
CA ALA A 327 -1.48 -15.10 -21.48
C ALA A 327 -1.64 -16.30 -22.42
N GLY A 328 -1.50 -16.11 -23.74
CA GLY A 328 -1.57 -17.18 -24.73
C GLY A 328 -0.42 -18.20 -24.59
N LEU A 329 0.82 -17.73 -24.42
CA LEU A 329 1.98 -18.61 -24.26
C LEU A 329 1.93 -19.38 -22.94
N ALA A 330 1.32 -18.83 -21.89
CA ALA A 330 1.09 -19.52 -20.62
C ALA A 330 0.05 -20.65 -20.73
N GLU A 331 -0.90 -20.57 -21.65
CA GLU A 331 -1.89 -21.63 -21.91
C GLU A 331 -1.29 -22.79 -22.72
N ASP A 332 -0.34 -22.50 -23.62
CA ASP A 332 0.36 -23.50 -24.44
C ASP A 332 1.44 -24.28 -23.66
N LEU A 333 1.85 -23.78 -22.50
CA LEU A 333 2.78 -24.49 -21.62
C LEU A 333 2.03 -25.48 -20.73
N ASP A 334 2.55 -26.71 -20.63
CA ASP A 334 2.02 -27.78 -19.75
C ASP A 334 2.30 -27.50 -18.26
N LEU A 335 1.93 -26.30 -17.80
CA LEU A 335 2.10 -25.83 -16.44
C LEU A 335 0.97 -26.36 -15.55
N SER A 336 1.33 -26.75 -14.33
CA SER A 336 0.38 -26.98 -13.26
C SER A 336 -0.37 -25.69 -12.90
N MET A 337 -1.47 -25.82 -12.15
CA MET A 337 -2.24 -24.67 -11.68
C MET A 337 -1.38 -23.67 -10.89
N TRP A 338 -0.57 -24.18 -9.95
CA TRP A 338 0.35 -23.35 -9.18
C TRP A 338 1.36 -22.62 -10.07
N GLU A 339 1.94 -23.30 -11.06
CA GLU A 339 2.93 -22.70 -11.97
C GLU A 339 2.31 -21.60 -12.85
N ARG A 340 1.06 -21.77 -13.31
CA ARG A 340 0.33 -20.73 -14.06
C ARG A 340 0.08 -19.49 -13.20
N GLU A 341 -0.35 -19.67 -11.95
CA GLU A 341 -0.55 -18.55 -11.03
C GLU A 341 0.77 -17.85 -10.69
N ALA A 342 1.84 -18.61 -10.44
CA ALA A 342 3.17 -18.08 -10.19
C ALA A 342 3.71 -17.31 -11.40
N LEU A 343 3.48 -17.79 -12.62
CA LEU A 343 3.84 -17.10 -13.87
C LEU A 343 3.08 -15.79 -14.03
N LYS A 344 1.75 -15.78 -13.85
CA LYS A 344 0.94 -14.55 -13.83
C LYS A 344 1.48 -13.55 -12.82
N SER A 345 1.85 -14.04 -11.63
CA SER A 345 2.41 -13.20 -10.57
C SER A 345 3.76 -12.58 -10.92
N LEU A 346 4.53 -13.14 -11.87
CA LEU A 346 5.79 -12.57 -12.34
C LEU A 346 5.62 -11.53 -13.45
N LEU A 347 4.50 -11.57 -14.17
CA LEU A 347 4.27 -10.75 -15.36
C LEU A 347 3.36 -9.57 -15.04
N LEU A 348 2.24 -9.81 -14.35
CA LEU A 348 1.26 -8.79 -13.97
C LEU A 348 1.66 -8.03 -12.71
N ASP A 349 2.34 -8.70 -11.78
CA ASP A 349 2.72 -8.16 -10.49
C ASP A 349 4.21 -8.45 -10.19
N PRO A 350 5.13 -8.03 -11.07
CA PRO A 350 6.52 -8.48 -11.09
C PRO A 350 7.29 -8.14 -9.80
N ILE A 351 8.43 -8.82 -9.63
CA ILE A 351 9.41 -8.43 -8.61
C ILE A 351 9.93 -7.03 -8.94
N ALA A 352 9.80 -6.11 -7.99
CA ALA A 352 10.02 -4.69 -8.20
C ALA A 352 11.07 -4.17 -7.21
N PRO A 353 12.37 -4.26 -7.51
CA PRO A 353 13.39 -3.65 -6.66
C PRO A 353 13.29 -2.13 -6.70
N ASP A 354 13.35 -1.48 -5.54
CA ASP A 354 13.39 -0.02 -5.40
C ASP A 354 14.79 0.42 -4.96
N ARG A 355 15.18 1.62 -5.37
CA ARG A 355 16.33 2.33 -4.81
C ARG A 355 15.82 3.63 -4.22
N ASP A 356 15.62 3.65 -2.92
CA ASP A 356 15.24 4.87 -2.20
C ASP A 356 16.47 5.51 -1.52
N VAL A 357 16.25 6.62 -0.80
CA VAL A 357 17.32 7.31 -0.05
C VAL A 357 17.89 6.44 1.08
N GLU A 358 17.07 5.52 1.62
CA GLU A 358 17.41 4.70 2.78
C GLU A 358 18.11 3.39 2.38
N GLY A 359 18.07 2.99 1.09
CA GLY A 359 18.82 1.86 0.55
C GLY A 359 18.19 1.21 -0.69
N VAL A 360 18.53 -0.07 -0.90
CA VAL A 360 17.95 -0.90 -1.98
C VAL A 360 16.89 -1.82 -1.35
N GLY A 361 15.62 -1.65 -1.75
CA GLY A 361 14.44 -2.32 -1.21
C GLY A 361 13.58 -3.00 -2.28
N TYR A 362 12.32 -3.30 -1.96
CA TYR A 362 11.35 -3.97 -2.86
C TYR A 362 9.97 -3.31 -2.82
N ILE A 363 9.58 -2.56 -3.83
CA ILE A 363 8.17 -2.16 -4.00
C ILE A 363 7.25 -3.39 -3.95
N ASN A 364 7.69 -4.50 -4.56
CA ASN A 364 6.93 -5.75 -4.62
C ASN A 364 7.81 -6.99 -4.86
N GLY A 365 7.27 -8.18 -4.58
CA GLY A 365 7.86 -9.47 -4.92
C GLY A 365 9.02 -9.88 -4.02
N ARG A 366 9.13 -9.27 -2.84
CA ARG A 366 10.15 -9.59 -1.83
C ARG A 366 10.16 -11.08 -1.48
N HIS A 367 8.99 -11.68 -1.26
CA HIS A 367 8.85 -13.09 -0.90
C HIS A 367 9.25 -14.01 -2.07
N ARG A 368 8.77 -13.71 -3.29
CA ARG A 368 9.15 -14.42 -4.52
C ARG A 368 10.67 -14.42 -4.71
N ALA A 369 11.30 -13.26 -4.57
CA ALA A 369 12.75 -13.13 -4.71
C ALA A 369 13.51 -13.97 -3.67
N GLN A 370 13.04 -14.04 -2.43
CA GLN A 370 13.64 -14.89 -1.39
C GLN A 370 13.42 -16.38 -1.68
N ALA A 371 12.22 -16.79 -2.09
CA ALA A 371 11.92 -18.18 -2.45
C ALA A 371 12.78 -18.66 -3.63
N MET A 372 12.91 -17.85 -4.68
CA MET A 372 13.82 -18.08 -5.81
C MET A 372 15.28 -18.18 -5.39
N LEU A 373 15.72 -17.30 -4.49
CA LEU A 373 17.08 -17.33 -3.96
C LEU A 373 17.34 -18.60 -3.14
N ASP A 374 16.36 -19.04 -2.34
CA ASP A 374 16.43 -20.25 -1.53
C ASP A 374 16.51 -21.52 -2.39
N THR A 375 15.76 -21.57 -3.50
CA THR A 375 15.77 -22.69 -4.44
C THR A 375 16.90 -22.62 -5.48
N GLY A 376 17.72 -21.56 -5.45
CA GLY A 376 18.88 -21.39 -6.31
C GLY A 376 18.54 -21.02 -7.75
N VAL A 377 17.38 -20.41 -7.99
CA VAL A 377 17.06 -19.81 -9.29
C VAL A 377 18.09 -18.74 -9.61
N ARG A 378 18.54 -18.73 -10.87
CA ARG A 378 19.64 -17.85 -11.32
C ARG A 378 19.17 -16.50 -11.81
N ARG A 379 18.14 -16.52 -12.65
CA ARG A 379 17.60 -15.35 -13.34
C ARG A 379 16.09 -15.34 -13.14
N THR A 380 15.54 -14.15 -12.99
CA THR A 380 14.10 -13.92 -12.94
C THR A 380 13.76 -12.64 -13.68
N VAL A 381 12.50 -12.50 -14.02
CA VAL A 381 11.94 -11.25 -14.51
C VAL A 381 11.71 -10.29 -13.33
N VAL A 382 12.07 -9.02 -13.53
CA VAL A 382 11.81 -7.90 -12.62
C VAL A 382 11.18 -6.74 -13.38
N ALA A 383 10.39 -5.92 -12.70
CA ALA A 383 10.02 -4.60 -13.19
C ALA A 383 11.13 -3.60 -12.91
N VAL A 384 11.46 -2.80 -13.92
CA VAL A 384 12.21 -1.56 -13.78
C VAL A 384 11.39 -0.41 -14.33
N TRP A 385 11.54 0.75 -13.71
CA TRP A 385 10.86 1.97 -14.13
C TRP A 385 11.86 2.85 -14.88
N GLU A 386 11.59 3.06 -16.17
CA GLU A 386 12.42 3.88 -17.04
C GLU A 386 11.66 5.14 -17.43
N PHE A 387 12.24 6.30 -17.13
CA PHE A 387 11.77 7.54 -17.73
C PHE A 387 12.06 7.49 -19.24
N PRO A 388 11.12 7.93 -20.09
CA PRO A 388 11.39 8.04 -21.52
C PRO A 388 12.61 8.93 -21.76
N PRO A 389 13.40 8.67 -22.83
CA PRO A 389 14.65 9.37 -23.10
C PRO A 389 14.52 10.89 -23.23
N ASN A 390 13.29 11.40 -23.45
CA ASN A 390 12.97 12.81 -23.59
C ASN A 390 12.57 13.50 -22.26
N ALA A 391 12.65 12.80 -21.13
CA ALA A 391 12.20 13.27 -19.82
C ALA A 391 13.29 13.94 -18.96
N ARG A 392 14.39 14.43 -19.57
CA ARG A 392 15.53 15.05 -18.86
C ARG A 392 15.62 16.55 -19.06
#